data_AF-A0A8D8TMX4-F1
#
_entry.id   AF-A0A8D8TMX4-F1
#
_cell.length_a   1.000
_cell.length_b   1.000
_cell.length_c   1.000
_cell.angle_alpha   90.00
_cell.angle_beta   90.00
_cell.angle_gamma   90.00
#
_symmetry.space_group_name_H-M   'P 1'
#
loop_
_entity.id
_entity.type
_entity.pdbx_description
1 polymer ?
#
loop_
_entity_poly.entity_id
_entity_poly.type
_entity_poly.pdbx_seq_one_letter_code
_entity_poly.pdbx_strand_id
1 'polypeptide(L)'
;MNDALFDFQYCKLETLLIQTTMLPFLLVLFITFYQMAYLKYLSWFSCLRIGVEFLFTVLGMWHLTTQSERLNDCNEIIRRAVYQSQWYKCSPEVKKCVCLILRDTQQLNHLSLLNGFIVVTNGFNAKVFKAAFSFINFMKITGLL
;
A
#
# COMPACT_ATOMS: atom_id res chain seq x y z
N MET A 1 8.61 20.94 22.16
CA MET A 1 9.56 19.81 21.98
C MET A 1 8.86 18.45 22.11
N ASN A 2 7.72 18.36 22.81
CA ASN A 2 6.96 17.10 22.94
C ASN A 2 6.14 16.75 21.68
N ASP A 3 5.68 17.72 20.89
CA ASP A 3 4.82 17.45 19.72
C ASP A 3 5.54 16.69 18.60
N ALA A 4 6.81 17.05 18.32
CA ALA A 4 7.63 16.36 17.32
C ALA A 4 7.95 14.91 17.68
N LEU A 5 7.97 14.58 18.98
CA LEU A 5 8.22 13.22 19.47
C LEU A 5 6.95 12.36 19.33
N PHE A 6 5.78 12.99 19.47
CA PHE A 6 4.47 12.40 19.25
C PHE A 6 4.23 12.11 17.76
N ASP A 7 4.50 13.07 16.88
CA ASP A 7 4.41 12.87 15.41
C ASP A 7 5.34 11.76 14.92
N PHE A 8 6.56 11.67 15.47
CA PHE A 8 7.49 10.61 15.13
C PHE A 8 7.00 9.23 15.62
N GLN A 9 6.41 9.14 16.81
CA GLN A 9 5.83 7.89 17.31
C GLN A 9 4.60 7.46 16.52
N TYR A 10 3.73 8.38 16.14
CA TYR A 10 2.53 8.08 15.34
C TYR A 10 2.89 7.61 13.94
N CYS A 11 3.80 8.32 13.25
CA CYS A 11 4.27 7.92 11.92
C CYS A 11 4.92 6.52 11.93
N LYS A 12 5.70 6.22 12.97
CA LYS A 12 6.34 4.91 13.14
C LYS A 12 5.32 3.81 13.46
N LEU A 13 4.29 4.11 14.24
CA LEU A 13 3.19 3.19 14.57
C LEU A 13 2.33 2.87 13.35
N GLU A 14 1.97 3.88 12.55
CA GLU A 14 1.23 3.69 11.30
C GLU A 14 2.02 2.84 10.29
N THR A 15 3.31 3.14 10.11
CA THR A 15 4.19 2.35 9.24
C THR A 15 4.28 0.90 9.71
N LEU A 16 4.35 0.66 11.02
CA LEU A 16 4.43 -0.68 11.60
C LEU A 16 3.11 -1.46 11.45
N LEU A 17 1.97 -0.77 11.59
CA LEU A 17 0.63 -1.34 11.35
C LEU A 17 0.45 -1.73 9.87
N ILE A 18 0.86 -0.86 8.94
CA ILE A 18 0.81 -1.15 7.50
C ILE A 18 1.72 -2.33 7.17
N GLN A 19 2.91 -2.39 7.75
CA GLN A 19 3.87 -3.48 7.50
C GLN A 19 3.38 -4.82 8.08
N THR A 20 2.75 -4.79 9.25
CA THR A 20 2.16 -5.97 9.90
C THR A 20 0.95 -6.50 9.12
N THR A 21 0.17 -5.61 8.50
CA THR A 21 -1.02 -5.99 7.73
C THR A 21 -0.70 -6.43 6.31
N MET A 22 0.26 -5.80 5.62
CA MET A 22 0.59 -6.10 4.22
C MET A 22 1.35 -7.42 4.00
N LEU A 23 2.26 -7.77 4.91
CA LEU A 23 3.04 -9.00 4.80
C LEU A 23 2.16 -10.26 4.71
N PRO A 24 1.13 -10.46 5.57
CA PRO A 24 0.26 -11.63 5.45
C PRO A 24 -0.56 -11.61 4.15
N PHE A 25 -0.99 -10.44 3.64
CA PHE A 25 -1.67 -10.36 2.34
C PHE A 25 -0.79 -10.86 1.19
N LEU A 26 0.50 -10.49 1.17
CA LEU A 26 1.43 -10.99 0.15
C LEU A 26 1.64 -12.50 0.26
N LEU A 27 1.77 -13.04 1.48
CA LEU A 27 1.92 -14.49 1.69
C LEU A 27 0.67 -15.26 1.24
N VAL A 28 -0.52 -14.78 1.61
CA VAL A 28 -1.79 -15.39 1.19
C VAL A 28 -1.94 -15.33 -0.33
N LEU A 29 -1.49 -14.25 -0.97
CA LEU A 29 -1.49 -14.15 -2.44
C LEU A 29 -0.63 -15.25 -3.08
N PHE A 30 0.61 -15.45 -2.62
CA PHE A 30 1.46 -16.51 -3.18
C PHE A 30 0.89 -17.91 -2.92
N ILE A 31 0.31 -18.14 -1.74
CA ILE A 31 -0.33 -19.42 -1.39
C ILE A 31 -1.55 -19.70 -2.27
N THR A 32 -2.43 -18.70 -2.47
CA THR A 32 -3.63 -18.85 -3.33
C THR A 32 -3.25 -19.07 -4.79
N PHE A 33 -2.23 -18.38 -5.31
CA PHE A 33 -1.71 -18.65 -6.66
C PHE A 33 -1.09 -20.05 -6.79
N TYR A 34 -0.38 -20.52 -5.75
CA TYR A 34 0.14 -21.89 -5.72
C TYR A 34 -1.00 -22.92 -5.73
N GLN A 35 -2.01 -22.75 -4.87
CA GLN A 35 -3.18 -23.64 -4.82
C GLN A 35 -3.97 -23.64 -6.14
N MET A 36 -4.06 -22.49 -6.81
CA MET A 36 -4.70 -22.34 -8.12
C MET A 36 -3.99 -23.17 -9.21
N ALA A 37 -2.68 -23.37 -9.10
CA ALA A 37 -1.96 -24.21 -10.05
C ALA A 37 -2.37 -25.69 -9.92
N TYR A 38 -2.58 -26.21 -8.71
CA TYR A 38 -2.98 -27.61 -8.46
C TYR A 38 -4.50 -27.89 -8.57
N LEU A 39 -5.29 -26.94 -9.10
CA LEU A 39 -6.76 -27.01 -9.16
C LEU A 39 -7.33 -28.26 -9.84
N LYS A 40 -6.58 -28.91 -10.74
CA LYS A 40 -7.07 -29.99 -11.59
C LYS A 40 -7.50 -31.26 -10.82
N TYR A 41 -7.01 -31.43 -9.59
CA TYR A 41 -7.26 -32.63 -8.77
C TYR A 41 -8.20 -32.40 -7.59
N LEU A 42 -8.74 -31.19 -7.41
CA LEU A 42 -9.55 -30.84 -6.25
C LEU A 42 -11.07 -30.90 -6.48
N SER A 43 -11.80 -31.16 -5.39
CA SER A 43 -13.26 -31.13 -5.36
C SER A 43 -13.81 -29.73 -5.66
N TRP A 44 -15.03 -29.65 -6.21
CA TRP A 44 -15.71 -28.40 -6.52
C TRP A 44 -15.77 -27.42 -5.34
N PHE A 45 -16.04 -27.90 -4.13
CA PHE A 45 -16.08 -27.07 -2.91
C PHE A 45 -14.73 -26.42 -2.61
N SER A 46 -13.63 -27.13 -2.87
CA SER A 46 -12.29 -26.60 -2.64
C SER A 46 -11.92 -25.55 -3.68
N CYS A 47 -12.38 -25.74 -4.93
CA CYS A 47 -12.24 -24.74 -5.98
C CYS A 47 -12.96 -23.42 -5.61
N LEU A 48 -14.21 -23.51 -5.14
CA LEU A 48 -14.96 -22.33 -4.67
C LEU A 48 -14.25 -21.62 -3.52
N ARG A 49 -13.74 -22.38 -2.54
CA ARG A 49 -12.99 -21.81 -1.41
C ARG A 49 -11.76 -21.05 -1.87
N ILE A 50 -10.91 -21.65 -2.72
CA ILE A 50 -9.71 -21.01 -3.27
C ILE A 50 -10.09 -19.75 -4.07
N GLY A 51 -11.16 -19.81 -4.85
CA GLY A 51 -11.67 -18.67 -5.61
C GLY A 51 -12.07 -17.50 -4.71
N VAL A 52 -12.76 -17.77 -3.59
CA VAL A 52 -13.14 -16.75 -2.62
C VAL A 52 -11.92 -16.17 -1.89
N GLU A 53 -10.98 -17.02 -1.46
CA GLU A 53 -9.73 -16.57 -0.81
C GLU A 53 -8.91 -15.68 -1.76
N PHE A 54 -8.80 -16.05 -3.04
CA PHE A 54 -8.18 -15.23 -4.07
C PHE A 54 -8.90 -13.89 -4.26
N LEU A 55 -10.22 -13.90 -4.44
CA LEU A 55 -11.01 -12.69 -4.63
C LEU A 55 -10.86 -11.72 -3.45
N PHE A 56 -10.94 -12.22 -2.22
CA PHE A 56 -10.76 -11.42 -1.01
C PHE A 56 -9.36 -10.79 -0.94
N THR A 57 -8.33 -11.55 -1.30
CA THR A 57 -6.94 -11.07 -1.31
C THR A 57 -6.74 -9.98 -2.36
N VAL A 58 -7.28 -10.15 -3.57
CA VAL A 58 -7.20 -9.16 -4.65
C VAL A 58 -7.94 -7.87 -4.26
N LEU A 59 -9.14 -7.99 -3.68
CA LEU A 59 -9.91 -6.83 -3.21
C LEU A 59 -9.20 -6.10 -2.08
N GLY A 60 -8.58 -6.82 -1.14
CA GLY A 60 -7.77 -6.22 -0.07
C GLY A 60 -6.59 -5.42 -0.62
N MET A 61 -5.84 -6.00 -1.55
CA MET A 61 -4.71 -5.33 -2.21
C MET A 61 -5.15 -4.11 -3.03
N TRP A 62 -6.28 -4.20 -3.72
CA TRP A 62 -6.87 -3.07 -4.45
C TRP A 62 -7.30 -1.94 -3.51
N HIS A 63 -7.96 -2.29 -2.39
CA HIS A 63 -8.38 -1.31 -1.41
C HIS A 63 -7.18 -0.54 -0.85
N LEU A 64 -6.12 -1.27 -0.47
CA LEU A 64 -4.93 -0.66 0.11
C LEU A 64 -4.18 0.26 -0.87
N THR A 65 -4.05 -0.12 -2.15
CA THR A 65 -3.45 0.79 -3.14
C THR A 65 -4.31 2.00 -3.41
N THR A 66 -5.63 1.84 -3.45
CA THR A 66 -6.55 2.98 -3.59
C THR A 66 -6.40 3.96 -2.43
N GLN A 67 -6.30 3.47 -1.18
CA GLN A 67 -6.08 4.36 -0.04
C GLN A 67 -4.72 5.07 -0.12
N SER A 68 -3.67 4.37 -0.56
CA SER A 68 -2.34 4.95 -0.77
C SER A 68 -2.34 6.08 -1.80
N GLU A 69 -3.07 5.90 -2.91
CA GLU A 69 -3.18 6.93 -3.95
C GLU A 69 -4.02 8.11 -3.48
N ARG A 70 -5.15 7.86 -2.79
CA ARG A 70 -5.97 8.92 -2.22
C ARG A 70 -5.23 9.76 -1.19
N LEU A 71 -4.37 9.14 -0.37
CA LEU A 71 -3.53 9.87 0.60
C LEU A 71 -2.58 10.85 -0.12
N ASN A 72 -1.95 10.39 -1.20
CA ASN A 72 -1.08 11.23 -2.01
C ASN A 72 -1.85 12.37 -2.70
N ASP A 73 -3.04 12.09 -3.23
CA ASP A 73 -3.91 13.10 -3.84
C ASP A 73 -4.36 14.17 -2.82
N CYS A 74 -4.71 13.75 -1.61
CA CYS A 74 -5.04 14.69 -0.51
C CYS A 74 -3.87 15.61 -0.18
N ASN A 75 -2.65 15.07 -0.09
CA ASN A 75 -1.46 15.90 0.17
C ASN A 75 -1.19 16.89 -0.95
N GLU A 76 -1.42 16.47 -2.20
CA GLU A 76 -1.32 17.36 -3.36
C GLU A 76 -2.36 18.48 -3.31
N ILE A 77 -3.59 18.18 -2.91
CA ILE A 77 -4.66 19.17 -2.73
C ILE A 77 -4.28 20.17 -1.63
N ILE A 78 -3.77 19.70 -0.48
CA ILE A 78 -3.32 20.56 0.61
C ILE A 78 -2.20 21.48 0.13
N ARG A 79 -1.20 20.94 -0.58
CA ARG A 79 -0.10 21.71 -1.14
C ARG A 79 -0.61 22.83 -2.05
N ARG A 80 -1.52 22.52 -2.98
CA ARG A 80 -2.14 23.52 -3.87
C ARG A 80 -2.93 24.57 -3.10
N ALA A 81 -3.73 24.15 -2.12
CA ALA A 81 -4.52 25.06 -1.29
C ALA A 81 -3.62 26.03 -0.52
N VAL A 82 -2.51 25.54 0.04
CA VAL A 82 -1.52 26.39 0.71
C VAL A 82 -0.87 27.36 -0.28
N TYR A 83 -0.45 26.91 -1.47
CA TYR A 83 0.11 27.80 -2.49
C TYR A 83 -0.86 28.88 -2.96
N GLN A 84 -2.15 28.57 -3.07
CA GLN A 84 -3.20 29.51 -3.43
C GLN A 84 -3.60 30.43 -2.28
N SER A 85 -3.30 30.06 -1.04
CA SER A 85 -3.56 30.90 0.14
C SER A 85 -2.57 32.06 0.23
N GLN A 86 -3.02 33.18 0.81
CA GLN A 86 -2.15 34.32 1.12
C GLN A 86 -1.41 34.11 2.46
N TRP A 87 -0.90 32.90 2.73
CA TRP A 87 -0.23 32.53 3.99
C TRP A 87 0.92 33.47 4.37
N TYR A 88 1.60 34.03 3.37
CA TYR A 88 2.68 35.01 3.56
C TYR A 88 2.21 36.35 4.16
N LYS A 89 0.90 36.62 4.19
CA LYS A 89 0.29 37.79 4.85
C LYS A 89 -0.27 37.48 6.24
N CYS A 90 -0.32 36.21 6.64
CA CYS A 90 -0.83 35.80 7.95
C CYS A 90 0.12 36.15 9.10
N SER A 91 -0.33 35.94 10.34
CA SER A 91 0.50 36.13 11.53
C SER A 91 1.73 35.20 11.53
N PRO A 92 2.81 35.55 12.25
CA PRO A 92 4.02 34.73 12.32
C PRO A 92 3.76 33.30 12.80
N GLU A 93 2.79 33.11 13.69
CA GLU A 93 2.41 31.78 14.19
C GLU A 93 1.73 30.93 13.11
N VAL A 94 0.79 31.51 12.37
CA VAL A 94 0.13 30.82 11.26
C VAL A 94 1.14 30.46 10.17
N LYS A 95 2.10 31.36 9.87
CA LYS A 95 3.19 31.06 8.93
C LYS A 95 4.00 29.84 9.35
N LYS A 96 4.35 29.71 10.64
CA LYS A 96 5.06 28.54 11.16
C LYS A 96 4.26 27.26 10.95
N CYS A 97 2.98 27.24 11.32
CA CYS A 97 2.12 26.08 11.14
C CYS A 97 1.98 25.68 9.66
N VAL A 98 1.79 26.66 8.77
CA VAL A 98 1.70 26.42 7.33
C VAL A 98 3.01 25.86 6.78
N CYS A 99 4.16 26.36 7.22
CA CYS A 99 5.47 25.81 6.82
C CYS A 99 5.67 24.36 7.29
N LEU A 100 5.17 23.99 8.47
CA LEU A 100 5.22 22.61 8.96
C LEU A 100 4.35 21.70 8.08
N ILE A 101 3.10 22.09 7.84
CA ILE A 101 2.18 21.34 6.96
C ILE A 101 2.76 21.21 5.54
N LEU A 102 3.36 22.28 5.01
CA LEU A 102 3.98 22.25 3.69
C LEU A 102 5.18 21.30 3.65
N ARG A 103 5.97 21.26 4.72
CA ARG A 103 7.12 20.33 4.84
C ARG A 103 6.67 18.88 4.89
N ASP A 104 5.58 18.59 5.60
CA ASP A 104 5.05 17.23 5.73
C ASP A 104 4.35 16.76 4.45
N THR A 105 3.68 17.65 3.74
CA THR A 105 2.99 17.35 2.47
C THR A 105 3.92 17.34 1.25
N GLN A 106 5.14 17.88 1.36
CA GLN A 106 6.15 17.82 0.29
C GLN A 106 6.78 16.44 0.13
N GLN A 107 6.74 15.60 1.18
CA GLN A 107 7.15 14.21 1.05
C GLN A 107 6.02 13.42 0.37
N LEU A 108 6.37 12.64 -0.66
CA LEU A 108 5.47 11.70 -1.32
C LEU A 108 4.98 10.66 -0.31
N ASN A 109 3.90 10.96 0.42
CA ASN A 109 3.31 10.03 1.37
C ASN A 109 2.35 9.09 0.63
N HIS A 110 2.94 8.23 -0.18
CA HIS A 110 2.33 6.94 -0.44
C HIS A 110 2.50 6.06 0.80
N LEU A 111 1.58 5.13 1.02
CA LEU A 111 1.80 4.06 1.99
C LEU A 111 3.09 3.34 1.60
N SER A 112 4.08 3.39 2.49
CA SER A 112 5.38 2.80 2.24
C SER A 112 5.64 1.66 3.19
N LEU A 113 6.26 0.61 2.66
CA LEU A 113 6.64 -0.60 3.36
C LEU A 113 8.16 -0.60 3.53
N LEU A 114 8.62 -1.23 4.62
CA LEU A 114 10.04 -1.34 4.95
C LEU A 114 10.73 0.03 4.98
N ASN A 115 10.13 0.99 5.70
CA ASN A 115 10.71 2.32 5.88
C ASN A 115 11.01 3.06 4.56
N GLY A 116 10.10 2.95 3.58
CA GLY A 116 10.25 3.60 2.26
C GLY A 116 10.76 2.72 1.12
N PHE A 117 11.16 1.47 1.38
CA PHE A 117 11.74 0.59 0.35
C PHE A 117 10.72 0.16 -0.72
N ILE A 118 9.47 -0.05 -0.33
CA ILE A 118 8.40 -0.46 -1.24
C ILE A 118 7.26 0.55 -1.14
N VAL A 119 6.95 1.18 -2.26
CA VAL A 119 5.84 2.14 -2.36
C VAL A 119 4.60 1.40 -2.85
N VAL A 120 3.55 1.38 -2.02
CA VAL A 120 2.28 0.73 -2.33
C VAL A 120 1.53 1.60 -3.33
N THR A 121 1.63 1.25 -4.60
CA THR A 121 0.99 1.94 -5.74
C THR A 121 0.28 0.92 -6.60
N ASN A 122 -0.62 1.36 -7.48
CA ASN A 122 -1.19 0.45 -8.48
C ASN A 122 -0.11 -0.22 -9.35
N GLY A 123 1.02 0.47 -9.61
CA GLY A 123 2.18 -0.11 -10.28
C GLY A 123 2.86 -1.23 -9.49
N PHE A 124 2.89 -1.15 -8.16
CA PHE A 124 3.35 -2.25 -7.30
C PHE A 124 2.44 -3.46 -7.40
N ASN A 125 1.12 -3.28 -7.31
CA ASN A 125 0.15 -4.38 -7.48
C ASN A 125 0.33 -5.09 -8.82
N ALA A 126 0.48 -4.35 -9.92
CA ALA A 126 0.72 -4.94 -11.24
C ALA A 126 2.01 -5.77 -11.31
N LYS A 127 3.10 -5.31 -10.66
CA LYS A 127 4.36 -6.07 -10.56
C LYS A 127 4.19 -7.35 -9.76
N VAL A 128 3.45 -7.30 -8.65
CA VAL A 128 3.16 -8.46 -7.82
C VAL A 128 2.36 -9.52 -8.60
N PHE A 129 1.30 -9.12 -9.31
CA PHE A 129 0.55 -10.03 -10.17
C PHE A 129 1.42 -10.61 -11.28
N LYS A 130 2.22 -9.79 -11.95
CA LYS A 130 3.15 -10.25 -12.99
C LYS A 130 4.15 -11.29 -12.44
N ALA A 131 4.69 -11.05 -11.25
CA ALA A 131 5.60 -11.98 -10.59
C ALA A 131 4.89 -13.30 -10.25
N ALA A 132 3.67 -13.26 -9.71
CA ALA A 132 2.89 -14.45 -9.39
C ALA A 132 2.57 -15.29 -10.65
N PHE A 133 2.14 -14.64 -11.75
CA PHE A 133 1.92 -15.32 -13.03
C PHE A 133 3.21 -15.92 -13.61
N SER A 134 4.32 -15.17 -13.55
CA SER A 134 5.62 -15.65 -14.01
C SER A 134 6.08 -16.88 -13.22
N PHE A 135 5.84 -16.90 -11.90
CA PHE A 135 6.16 -18.03 -11.03
C PHE A 135 5.35 -19.28 -11.41
N ILE A 136 4.04 -19.15 -11.65
CA ILE A 136 3.21 -20.28 -12.10
C ILE A 136 3.69 -20.82 -13.44
N ASN A 137 4.00 -19.93 -14.39
CA ASN A 137 4.50 -20.36 -15.70
C ASN A 137 5.84 -21.12 -15.57
N PHE A 138 6.73 -20.66 -14.70
CA PHE A 138 7.97 -21.38 -14.39
C PHE A 138 7.71 -22.76 -13.79
N MET A 139 6.78 -22.88 -12.84
CA MET A 139 6.42 -24.16 -12.23
C MET A 139 5.85 -25.15 -13.24
N LYS A 140 5.01 -24.67 -14.17
CA LYS A 140 4.46 -25.48 -15.27
C LYS A 140 5.54 -26.00 -16.21
N ILE A 141 6.51 -25.16 -16.58
CA ILE A 141 7.60 -25.53 -17.49
C ILE A 141 8.54 -26.57 -16.86
N THR A 142 8.76 -26.48 -15.54
CA THR A 142 9.67 -27.39 -14.81
C THR A 142 9.06 -28.79 -14.59
N GLY A 143 7.78 -29.01 -14.94
CA GLY A 143 7.11 -30.30 -14.78
C GLY A 143 6.86 -30.71 -13.32
N LEU A 144 6.96 -29.76 -12.39
CA LEU A 144 6.64 -29.93 -10.96
C LEU A 144 5.13 -29.88 -10.68
N LEU A 145 4.33 -29.71 -11.72
CA LEU A 145 2.91 -29.37 -11.67
C LEU A 145 2.12 -30.03 -12.81
#